data_AF-A0A5J9W826-F1
#
_entry.id   AF-A0A5J9W826-F1
#
_cell.length_a   1.000
_cell.length_b   1.000
_cell.length_c   1.000
_cell.angle_alpha   90.00
_cell.angle_beta   90.00
_cell.angle_gamma   90.00
#
_symmetry.space_group_name_H-M   'P 1'
#
loop_
_entity.id
_entity.type
_entity.pdbx_description
1 polymer ?
#
loop_
_entity_poly.entity_id
_entity_poly.type
_entity_poly.pdbx_seq_one_letter_code
_entity_poly.pdbx_strand_id
1 'polypeptide(L)'
;MDIQQTNVIVRSHEGPDARDERVDLSRMNNGFTIDHKVKSGSLITVFSAPDYPQFQACGSEDRYNNLGAYVVLSAPDFARPMFCSFEATKPRPEAPAYYDFEEVVNSDEELDPSAMDYS
;
A
#
# COMPACT_ATOMS: atom_id res chain seq x y z
N MET A 1 -3.26 15.26 28.61
CA MET A 1 -3.26 14.78 27.23
C MET A 1 -4.69 14.38 26.92
N ASP A 2 -5.38 15.17 26.10
CA ASP A 2 -6.72 14.82 25.66
C ASP A 2 -6.59 13.73 24.59
N ILE A 3 -6.98 12.50 24.94
CA ILE A 3 -7.08 11.41 23.98
C ILE A 3 -8.25 11.77 23.07
N GLN A 4 -7.96 12.19 21.84
CA GLN A 4 -9.00 12.39 20.85
C GLN A 4 -9.74 11.06 20.61
N GLN A 5 -11.06 11.08 20.70
CA GLN A 5 -11.88 9.91 20.42
C GLN A 5 -11.93 9.69 18.90
N THR A 6 -10.91 9.02 18.38
CA THR A 6 -10.75 8.70 16.97
C THR A 6 -11.45 7.38 16.65
N ASN A 7 -12.59 7.45 15.97
CA ASN A 7 -13.38 6.27 15.63
C ASN A 7 -12.73 5.41 14.52
N VAL A 8 -11.90 6.01 13.66
CA VAL A 8 -11.23 5.30 12.56
C VAL A 8 -9.84 5.90 12.31
N ILE A 9 -8.84 5.03 12.19
CA ILE A 9 -7.50 5.36 11.71
C ILE A 9 -7.33 4.74 10.33
N VAL A 10 -7.01 5.55 9.34
CA VAL A 10 -6.66 5.09 7.98
C VAL A 10 -5.17 5.38 7.76
N ARG A 11 -4.42 4.37 7.35
CA ARG A 11 -2.99 4.44 7.00
C ARG A 11 -2.73 3.75 5.66
N SER A 12 -1.56 3.96 5.08
CA SER A 12 -1.10 3.28 3.87
C SER A 12 0.16 2.48 4.17
N HIS A 13 1.35 3.02 3.88
CA HIS A 13 2.69 2.51 4.21
C HIS A 13 3.03 1.05 3.83
N GLU A 14 2.26 0.05 4.26
CA GLU A 14 2.50 -1.37 3.99
C GLU A 14 1.94 -1.82 2.64
N GLY A 15 2.84 -2.23 1.74
CA GLY A 15 2.54 -2.94 0.51
C GLY A 15 2.39 -4.45 0.68
N PRO A 16 2.10 -5.19 -0.40
CA PRO A 16 1.99 -6.64 -0.36
C PRO A 16 3.32 -7.35 -0.04
N ASP A 17 4.45 -6.72 -0.35
CA ASP A 17 5.81 -7.16 -0.01
C ASP A 17 6.05 -7.19 1.51
N ALA A 18 5.84 -6.07 2.20
CA ALA A 18 6.00 -5.98 3.65
C ALA A 18 5.00 -6.90 4.41
N ARG A 19 3.85 -7.17 3.79
CA ARG A 19 2.78 -8.03 4.35
C ARG A 19 3.06 -9.51 4.22
N ASP A 20 3.80 -9.95 3.21
CA ASP A 20 4.08 -11.38 3.01
C ASP A 20 5.01 -11.96 4.08
N GLU A 21 5.80 -11.11 4.74
CA GLU A 21 6.64 -11.48 5.89
C GLU A 21 5.85 -11.59 7.22
N ARG A 22 4.58 -11.16 7.23
CA ARG A 22 3.74 -11.05 8.44
C ARG A 22 2.58 -12.05 8.41
N VAL A 23 2.79 -13.22 9.02
CA VAL A 23 1.79 -14.30 9.05
C VAL A 23 0.52 -13.98 9.85
N ASP A 24 0.57 -12.98 10.71
CA ASP A 24 -0.53 -12.53 11.57
C ASP A 24 -1.44 -11.48 10.92
N LEU A 25 -1.02 -10.92 9.77
CA LEU A 25 -1.75 -9.89 9.05
C LEU A 25 -2.42 -10.43 7.78
N SER A 26 -3.53 -9.81 7.42
CA SER A 26 -4.20 -10.12 6.15
C SER A 26 -3.38 -9.61 4.97
N ARG A 27 -3.40 -10.35 3.85
CA ARG A 27 -2.75 -9.97 2.59
C ARG A 27 -3.41 -8.76 1.93
N MET A 28 -2.63 -8.00 1.16
CA MET A 28 -3.06 -6.76 0.50
C MET A 28 -3.73 -6.98 -0.87
N ASN A 29 -4.33 -8.14 -1.13
CA ASN A 29 -4.86 -8.51 -2.45
C ASN A 29 -5.91 -7.52 -2.99
N ASN A 30 -6.73 -6.94 -2.12
CA ASN A 30 -7.78 -5.98 -2.49
C ASN A 30 -7.32 -4.51 -2.43
N GLY A 31 -6.05 -4.26 -2.11
CA GLY A 31 -5.53 -2.91 -1.88
C GLY A 31 -5.94 -2.30 -0.53
N PHE A 32 -6.58 -3.05 0.36
CA PHE A 32 -6.82 -2.60 1.73
C PHE A 32 -7.01 -3.77 2.69
N THR A 33 -6.84 -3.51 3.98
CA THR A 33 -7.11 -4.43 5.09
C THR A 33 -7.71 -3.68 6.28
N ILE A 34 -8.45 -4.40 7.12
CA ILE A 34 -8.93 -3.90 8.41
C ILE A 34 -8.15 -4.67 9.48
N ASP A 35 -7.08 -4.06 9.96
CA ASP A 35 -6.11 -4.76 10.82
C ASP A 35 -6.62 -4.85 12.26
N HIS A 36 -7.35 -3.83 12.73
CA HIS A 36 -7.98 -3.84 14.05
C HIS A 36 -9.42 -3.38 13.96
N LYS A 37 -10.33 -4.10 14.63
CA LYS A 37 -11.73 -3.73 14.75
C LYS A 37 -12.20 -3.96 16.18
N VAL A 38 -12.37 -2.89 16.93
CA VAL A 38 -12.78 -2.90 18.34
C VAL A 38 -13.97 -1.95 18.56
N LYS A 39 -14.58 -2.00 19.74
CA LYS A 39 -15.73 -1.13 20.06
C LYS A 39 -15.38 0.37 20.01
N SER A 40 -14.12 0.71 20.28
CA SER A 40 -13.63 2.10 20.27
C SER A 40 -13.24 2.60 18.88
N GLY A 41 -13.19 1.74 17.86
CA GLY A 41 -12.85 2.14 16.49
C GLY A 41 -12.17 1.05 15.67
N SER A 42 -11.66 1.44 14.51
CA SER A 42 -10.93 0.53 13.61
C SER A 42 -9.64 1.12 13.05
N LEU A 43 -8.64 0.27 12.82
CA LEU A 43 -7.43 0.55 12.07
C LEU A 43 -7.55 -0.08 10.68
N ILE A 44 -7.34 0.73 9.65
CA ILE A 44 -7.46 0.35 8.25
C ILE A 44 -6.15 0.69 7.55
N THR A 45 -5.63 -0.25 6.78
CA THR A 45 -4.48 -0.04 5.88
C THR A 45 -5.00 -0.02 4.44
N VAL A 46 -4.58 0.97 3.64
CA VAL A 46 -4.99 1.19 2.25
C VAL A 46 -3.76 1.34 1.39
N PHE A 47 -3.64 0.52 0.36
CA PHE A 47 -2.56 0.51 -0.60
C PHE A 47 -3.08 0.78 -2.01
N SER A 48 -2.62 1.85 -2.64
CA SER A 48 -3.16 2.35 -3.92
C SER A 48 -2.31 2.02 -5.14
N ALA A 49 -1.23 1.24 -5.00
CA ALA A 49 -0.40 0.80 -6.12
C ALA A 49 -0.82 -0.62 -6.55
N PRO A 50 -1.68 -0.78 -7.58
CA PRO A 50 -2.04 -2.09 -8.09
C PRO A 50 -0.86 -2.77 -8.79
N ASP A 51 -0.84 -4.11 -8.76
CA ASP A 51 0.12 -4.95 -9.47
C ASP A 51 1.57 -4.56 -9.14
N TYR A 52 1.82 -4.34 -7.85
CA TYR A 52 3.12 -4.01 -7.28
C TYR A 52 4.09 -5.20 -7.43
N PRO A 53 5.41 -4.97 -7.60
CA PRO A 53 6.10 -3.68 -7.75
C PRO A 53 5.93 -2.97 -9.10
N GLN A 54 6.26 -1.67 -9.14
CA GLN A 54 6.15 -0.87 -10.37
C GLN A 54 7.25 -1.19 -11.39
N PHE A 55 8.52 -1.19 -10.96
CA PHE A 55 9.69 -1.31 -11.84
C PHE A 55 10.47 -2.64 -11.69
N GLN A 56 10.56 -3.22 -10.48
CA GLN A 56 11.38 -4.43 -10.24
C GLN A 56 10.96 -5.67 -11.06
N ALA A 57 9.69 -5.81 -11.41
CA ALA A 57 9.18 -7.01 -12.07
C ALA A 57 9.03 -6.84 -13.59
N CYS A 58 10.08 -6.36 -14.26
CA CYS A 58 10.14 -6.30 -15.73
C CYS A 58 10.42 -7.70 -16.30
N GLY A 59 9.43 -8.60 -16.24
CA GLY A 59 9.44 -9.88 -16.97
C GLY A 59 9.40 -11.18 -16.14
N SER A 60 9.28 -11.14 -14.81
CA SER A 60 9.19 -12.33 -13.95
C SER A 60 7.83 -12.46 -13.23
N GLU A 61 7.54 -13.68 -12.77
CA GLU A 61 6.39 -14.12 -11.97
C GLU A 61 6.29 -13.42 -10.59
N ASP A 62 7.16 -12.44 -10.28
CA ASP A 62 7.32 -11.84 -8.95
C ASP A 62 6.41 -10.62 -8.71
N ARG A 63 5.35 -10.45 -9.53
CA ARG A 63 4.33 -9.43 -9.30
C ARG A 63 3.27 -9.95 -8.33
N TYR A 64 2.91 -9.12 -7.36
CA TYR A 64 1.84 -9.44 -6.41
C TYR A 64 0.45 -9.45 -7.05
N ASN A 65 0.28 -8.84 -8.23
CA ASN A 65 -1.01 -8.71 -8.92
C ASN A 65 -2.14 -8.21 -8.00
N ASN A 66 -1.80 -7.43 -6.98
CA ASN A 66 -2.75 -6.88 -6.03
C ASN A 66 -3.61 -5.81 -6.70
N LEU A 67 -4.82 -5.62 -6.20
CA LEU A 67 -5.59 -4.41 -6.50
C LEU A 67 -5.00 -3.22 -5.74
N GLY A 68 -5.16 -2.04 -6.31
CA GLY A 68 -5.05 -0.79 -5.58
C GLY A 68 -6.39 -0.48 -4.96
N ALA A 69 -6.42 0.28 -3.86
CA ALA A 69 -7.68 0.82 -3.35
C ALA A 69 -7.54 2.28 -2.92
N TYR A 70 -8.68 2.95 -2.83
CA TYR A 70 -8.85 4.22 -2.14
C TYR A 70 -10.09 4.13 -1.24
N VAL A 71 -10.17 5.04 -0.27
CA VAL A 71 -11.31 5.13 0.64
C VAL A 71 -12.04 6.45 0.47
N VAL A 72 -13.37 6.38 0.51
CA VAL A 72 -14.23 7.56 0.52
C VAL A 72 -14.82 7.71 1.90
N LEU A 73 -14.51 8.84 2.54
CA LEU A 73 -15.13 9.26 3.79
C LEU A 73 -16.17 10.32 3.47
N SER A 74 -17.38 10.18 4.00
CA SER A 74 -18.47 11.09 3.68
C SER A 74 -19.32 11.41 4.90
N ALA A 75 -19.86 12.63 4.93
CA ALA A 75 -20.85 13.03 5.91
C ALA A 75 -22.15 12.22 5.72
N PRO A 76 -22.93 11.99 6.80
CA PRO A 76 -22.68 12.47 8.16
C PRO A 76 -21.77 11.57 9.00
N ASP A 77 -21.39 10.39 8.50
CA ASP A 77 -20.65 9.37 9.28
C ASP A 77 -19.29 9.04 8.64
N PHE A 78 -18.27 9.76 9.07
CA PHE A 78 -16.87 9.54 8.65
C PHE A 78 -16.26 8.28 9.26
N ALA A 79 -16.93 7.59 10.19
CA ALA A 79 -16.45 6.36 10.80
C ALA A 79 -16.81 5.10 9.98
N ARG A 80 -17.52 5.26 8.87
CA ARG A 80 -17.88 4.17 7.94
C ARG A 80 -17.29 4.42 6.55
N PRO A 81 -15.97 4.18 6.36
CA PRO A 81 -15.34 4.32 5.06
C PRO A 81 -15.96 3.39 4.02
N MET A 82 -16.14 3.90 2.81
CA MET A 82 -16.40 3.09 1.63
C MET A 82 -15.06 2.76 0.97
N PHE A 83 -14.84 1.48 0.69
CA PHE A 83 -13.64 1.00 0.01
C PHE A 83 -13.91 0.85 -1.48
N CYS A 84 -13.00 1.36 -2.30
CA CYS A 84 -13.06 1.23 -3.74
C CYS A 84 -11.74 0.68 -4.25
N SER A 85 -11.76 -0.56 -4.74
CA SER A 85 -10.60 -1.22 -5.33
C SER A 85 -10.57 -1.02 -6.85
N PHE A 86 -9.38 -1.02 -7.43
CA PHE A 86 -9.15 -0.85 -8.86
C PHE A 86 -7.93 -1.65 -9.33
N GLU A 87 -7.96 -2.03 -10.59
CA GLU A 87 -6.89 -2.80 -11.23
C GLU A 87 -5.84 -1.90 -11.88
N ALA A 88 -4.65 -2.45 -12.12
CA ALA A 88 -3.64 -1.78 -12.93
C ALA A 88 -4.09 -1.67 -14.38
N THR A 89 -3.85 -0.53 -15.02
CA THR A 89 -4.05 -0.37 -16.45
C THR A 89 -2.98 -1.17 -17.20
N LYS A 90 -3.40 -2.03 -18.13
CA LYS A 90 -2.51 -2.87 -18.96
C LYS A 90 -2.75 -2.57 -20.45
N PRO A 91 -1.69 -2.43 -21.28
CA PRO A 91 -0.28 -2.45 -20.89
C PRO A 91 0.12 -1.16 -20.14
N ARG A 92 1.13 -1.25 -19.28
CA ARG A 92 1.69 -0.07 -18.64
C ARG A 92 2.49 0.74 -19.67
N PRO A 93 2.39 2.08 -19.67
CA PRO A 93 3.31 2.91 -20.43
C PRO A 93 4.75 2.61 -20.02
N GLU A 94 5.67 2.58 -20.99
CA GLU A 94 7.09 2.48 -20.69
C GLU A 94 7.53 3.74 -19.94
N ALA A 95 8.13 3.55 -18.77
CA ALA A 95 8.67 4.62 -17.95
C ALA A 95 10.01 4.14 -17.36
N PRO A 96 11.10 4.91 -17.50
CA PRO A 96 12.33 4.60 -16.81
C PRO A 96 12.14 4.81 -15.31
N ALA A 97 12.73 3.94 -14.50
CA ALA A 97 12.82 4.19 -13.07
C ALA A 97 13.73 5.40 -12.81
N TYR A 98 13.39 6.19 -11.80
CA TYR A 98 14.19 7.34 -11.38
C TYR A 98 15.35 6.95 -10.44
N TYR A 99 15.34 5.71 -9.94
CA TYR A 99 16.32 5.14 -9.03
C TYR A 99 16.69 3.73 -9.49
N ASP A 100 17.82 3.21 -9.01
CA ASP A 100 18.17 1.81 -9.20
C ASP A 100 17.23 0.93 -8.38
N PHE A 101 16.23 0.36 -9.07
CA PHE A 101 15.20 -0.44 -8.43
C PHE A 101 15.68 -1.84 -8.07
N GLU A 102 16.83 -2.29 -8.59
CA GLU A 102 17.38 -3.61 -8.27
C GLU A 102 17.93 -3.64 -6.83
N GLU A 103 18.32 -2.49 -6.28
CA GLU A 103 18.85 -2.36 -4.91
C GLU A 103 17.78 -2.12 -3.84
N VAL A 104 16.51 -1.89 -4.21
CA VAL A 104 15.41 -1.62 -3.27
C VAL A 104 14.40 -2.74 -3.34
N VAL A 105 14.59 -3.80 -2.57
CA VAL A 105 13.75 -5.01 -2.68
C VAL A 105 12.51 -4.93 -1.79
N ASN A 106 12.54 -4.12 -0.72
CA ASN A 106 11.45 -4.02 0.25
C ASN A 106 10.98 -2.57 0.44
N SER A 107 9.66 -2.35 0.47
CA SER A 107 9.07 -1.03 0.79
C SER A 107 9.39 -0.52 2.19
N ASP A 108 9.82 -1.39 3.11
CA ASP A 108 10.30 -1.03 4.45
C ASP A 108 11.79 -0.63 4.48
N GLU A 109 12.56 -0.85 3.40
CA GLU A 109 13.96 -0.44 3.32
C GLU A 109 14.08 1.00 2.80
N GLU A 110 14.70 1.88 3.59
CA GLU A 110 14.97 3.25 3.15
C GLU A 110 16.04 3.26 2.05
N LEU A 111 15.73 3.93 0.94
CA LEU A 111 16.69 4.30 -0.10
C LEU A 111 17.86 5.06 0.53
N ASP A 112 19.07 4.51 0.47
CA ASP A 112 20.28 5.23 0.87
C ASP A 112 20.48 6.43 -0.08
N PRO A 113 20.40 7.69 0.40
CA PRO A 113 20.55 8.88 -0.46
C PRO A 113 21.92 8.97 -1.13
N SER A 114 22.93 8.22 -0.64
CA SER A 114 24.25 8.16 -1.25
C SER A 114 24.31 7.29 -2.52
N ALA A 115 23.29 6.48 -2.80
CA ALA A 115 23.15 5.70 -4.03
C ALA A 115 22.52 6.51 -5.19
N MET A 116 22.08 7.75 -4.96
CA MET A 116 21.60 8.63 -6.03
C MET A 116 22.79 9.21 -6.80
N ASP A 117 23.15 8.57 -7.92
CA ASP A 117 24.14 9.11 -8.85
C ASP A 117 23.59 10.38 -9.51
N TYR A 118 24.17 11.54 -9.17
CA TYR A 118 23.96 12.79 -9.88
C TYR A 118 24.99 12.89 -11.01
N SER A 119 24.81 12.11 -12.08
CA SER A 119 25.64 12.21 -13.29
C SER A 119 24.87 12.70 -14.52
#